data_AF-A0A8T4MVS1-F1
#
_entry.id   AF-A0A8T4MVS1-F1
#
_cell.length_a   1.000
_cell.length_b   1.000
_cell.length_c   1.000
_cell.angle_alpha   90.00
_cell.angle_beta   90.00
_cell.angle_gamma   90.00
#
_symmetry.space_group_name_H-M   'P 1'
#
loop_
_entity.id
_entity.type
_entity.pdbx_description
1 polymer ?
#
loop_
_entity_poly.entity_id
_entity_poly.type
_entity_poly.pdbx_seq_one_letter_code
_entity_poly.pdbx_strand_id
1 'polypeptide(L)'
;MVLRRKQRKQRRESTTNFNCNRSIAADATGVKLTRYPTGLASALKKIKHESLTQEDKHRFPKAVAPLFISDPFKKKFINLFSTHPSIDDRISKLERM
;
A
#
# COMPACT_ATOMS: atom_id res chain seq x y z
N MET A 1 37.32 2.14 2.55
CA MET A 1 36.01 2.69 3.01
C MET A 1 34.85 2.50 2.01
N VAL A 2 35.10 2.40 0.69
CA VAL A 2 34.07 2.27 -0.36
C VAL A 2 33.39 0.88 -0.41
N LEU A 3 34.13 -0.20 -0.14
CA LEU A 3 33.57 -1.58 -0.12
C LEU A 3 32.45 -1.77 0.92
N ARG A 4 32.61 -1.20 2.12
CA ARG A 4 31.59 -1.27 3.19
C ARG A 4 30.30 -0.49 2.83
N ARG A 5 30.39 0.53 1.97
CA ARG A 5 29.22 1.28 1.49
C ARG A 5 28.44 0.49 0.43
N LYS A 6 29.12 -0.22 -0.49
CA LYS A 6 28.48 -1.15 -1.45
C LYS A 6 27.75 -2.28 -0.73
N GLN A 7 28.39 -2.88 0.27
CA GLN A 7 27.79 -3.95 1.10
C GLN A 7 26.53 -3.47 1.85
N ARG A 8 26.54 -2.25 2.42
CA ARG A 8 25.35 -1.66 3.07
C ARG A 8 24.23 -1.31 2.10
N LYS A 9 24.54 -0.91 0.85
CA LYS A 9 23.53 -0.61 -0.18
C LYS A 9 22.83 -1.90 -0.65
N GLN A 10 23.59 -2.95 -0.94
CA GLN A 10 23.03 -4.27 -1.30
C GLN A 10 22.16 -4.85 -0.17
N ARG A 11 22.57 -4.69 1.09
CA ARG A 11 21.79 -5.16 2.25
C ARG A 11 20.49 -4.38 2.48
N ARG A 12 20.43 -3.10 2.08
CA ARG A 12 19.20 -2.28 2.13
C ARG A 12 18.24 -2.66 1.00
N GLU A 13 18.76 -2.85 -0.21
CA GLU A 13 17.99 -3.31 -1.38
C GLU A 13 17.41 -4.72 -1.18
N SER A 14 18.11 -5.62 -0.49
CA SER A 14 17.56 -6.95 -0.18
C SER A 14 16.40 -6.90 0.83
N THR A 15 16.47 -6.01 1.82
CA THR A 15 15.42 -5.88 2.85
C THR A 15 14.12 -5.26 2.32
N THR A 16 14.19 -4.35 1.34
CA THR A 16 13.00 -3.75 0.73
C THR A 16 12.24 -4.74 -0.16
N ASN A 17 12.94 -5.65 -0.83
CA ASN A 17 12.32 -6.66 -1.69
C ASN A 17 11.63 -7.79 -0.90
N PHE A 18 12.13 -8.12 0.29
CA PHE A 18 11.58 -9.20 1.12
C PHE A 18 10.11 -8.99 1.48
N ASN A 19 9.76 -7.78 1.91
CA ASN A 19 8.39 -7.46 2.35
C ASN A 19 7.41 -7.41 1.17
N CYS A 20 7.90 -7.05 -0.03
CA CYS A 20 7.12 -7.05 -1.26
C CYS A 20 6.66 -8.46 -1.67
N ASN A 21 7.60 -9.41 -1.69
CA ASN A 21 7.32 -10.79 -2.03
C ASN A 21 6.35 -11.45 -1.03
N ARG A 22 6.49 -11.15 0.27
CA ARG A 22 5.58 -11.65 1.30
C ARG A 22 4.14 -11.18 1.08
N SER A 23 3.95 -9.95 0.65
CA SER A 23 2.62 -9.35 0.40
C SER A 23 1.91 -10.05 -0.74
N ILE A 24 2.63 -10.30 -1.84
CA ILE A 24 2.10 -10.96 -3.02
C ILE A 24 1.79 -12.44 -2.72
N ALA A 25 2.66 -13.10 -1.94
CA ALA A 25 2.40 -14.47 -1.48
C ALA A 25 1.16 -14.55 -0.56
N ALA A 26 0.95 -13.55 0.28
CA ALA A 26 -0.23 -13.45 1.13
C ALA A 26 -1.52 -13.29 0.29
N ASP A 27 -1.51 -12.42 -0.72
CA ASP A 27 -2.66 -12.26 -1.63
C ASP A 27 -2.98 -13.57 -2.36
N ALA A 28 -1.96 -14.25 -2.91
CA ALA A 28 -2.15 -15.54 -3.57
C ALA A 28 -2.67 -16.62 -2.61
N THR A 29 -2.22 -16.61 -1.36
CA THR A 29 -2.70 -17.54 -0.32
C THR A 29 -4.15 -17.24 0.06
N GLY A 30 -4.50 -15.96 0.19
CA GLY A 30 -5.86 -15.50 0.45
C GLY A 30 -6.82 -15.94 -0.65
N VAL A 31 -6.45 -15.78 -1.92
CA VAL A 31 -7.23 -16.27 -3.07
C VAL A 31 -7.37 -17.79 -3.07
N LYS A 32 -6.31 -18.53 -2.73
CA LYS A 32 -6.39 -20.00 -2.63
C LYS A 32 -7.37 -20.46 -1.55
N LEU A 33 -7.47 -19.72 -0.45
CA LEU A 33 -8.39 -20.01 0.65
C LEU A 33 -9.83 -19.64 0.29
N THR A 34 -10.06 -18.43 -0.25
CA THR A 34 -11.42 -17.93 -0.53
C THR A 34 -11.96 -18.38 -1.89
N ARG A 35 -11.09 -18.84 -2.79
CA ARG A 35 -11.39 -19.16 -4.20
C ARG A 35 -12.04 -18.01 -4.96
N TYR A 36 -11.83 -16.77 -4.51
CA TYR A 36 -12.50 -15.58 -5.06
C TYR A 36 -11.52 -14.43 -5.36
N PRO A 37 -10.77 -14.52 -6.47
CA PRO A 37 -9.77 -13.51 -6.83
C PRO A 37 -10.38 -12.13 -7.15
N THR A 38 -11.53 -12.12 -7.82
CA THR A 38 -12.22 -10.89 -8.22
C THR A 38 -12.73 -10.08 -7.03
N GLY A 39 -13.18 -10.74 -5.96
CA GLY A 39 -13.56 -10.06 -4.71
C GLY A 39 -12.39 -9.39 -4.02
N LEU A 40 -11.23 -10.06 -3.97
CA LEU A 40 -10.02 -9.47 -3.39
C LEU A 40 -9.55 -8.26 -4.20
N ALA A 41 -9.59 -8.34 -5.53
CA ALA A 41 -9.28 -7.22 -6.42
C ALA A 41 -10.26 -6.04 -6.22
N SER A 42 -11.56 -6.31 -6.10
CA SER A 42 -12.58 -5.29 -5.83
C SER A 42 -12.37 -4.61 -4.46
N ALA A 43 -12.06 -5.38 -3.42
CA ALA A 43 -11.73 -4.85 -2.11
C ALA A 43 -10.51 -3.92 -2.14
N LEU A 44 -9.45 -4.32 -2.86
CA LEU A 44 -8.26 -3.48 -3.05
C LEU A 44 -8.56 -2.20 -3.83
N LYS A 45 -9.42 -2.27 -4.86
CA LYS A 45 -9.92 -1.08 -5.57
C LYS A 45 -10.66 -0.15 -4.61
N LYS A 46 -11.55 -0.69 -3.77
CA LYS A 46 -12.28 0.10 -2.78
C LYS A 46 -11.33 0.81 -1.81
N ILE A 47 -10.34 0.12 -1.26
CA ILE A 47 -9.33 0.71 -0.36
C ILE A 47 -8.51 1.81 -1.06
N LYS A 48 -8.20 1.64 -2.35
CA LYS A 48 -7.53 2.68 -3.15
C LYS A 48 -8.38 3.96 -3.22
N HIS A 49 -9.68 3.80 -3.44
CA HIS A 49 -10.64 4.90 -3.60
C HIS A 49 -11.14 5.50 -2.27
N GLU A 50 -11.08 4.77 -1.16
CA GLU A 50 -11.51 5.21 0.19
C GLU A 50 -10.55 6.24 0.83
N SER A 51 -9.57 6.71 0.04
CA SER A 51 -8.82 7.92 0.33
C SER A 51 -9.79 9.11 0.39
N LEU A 52 -10.11 9.61 1.59
CA LEU A 52 -10.90 10.83 1.83
C LEU A 52 -10.86 11.80 0.64
N THR A 53 -11.99 11.88 -0.06
CA THR A 53 -12.12 12.70 -1.27
C THR A 53 -11.94 14.15 -0.87
N GLN A 54 -11.53 15.03 -1.79
CA GLN A 54 -11.46 16.47 -1.47
C GLN A 54 -12.83 17.01 -1.01
N GLU A 55 -13.91 16.42 -1.50
CA GLU A 55 -15.29 16.74 -1.13
C GLU A 55 -15.60 16.40 0.34
N ASP A 56 -15.13 15.25 0.84
CA ASP A 56 -15.28 14.86 2.24
C ASP A 56 -14.54 15.81 3.18
N LYS A 57 -13.39 16.32 2.75
CA LYS A 57 -12.57 17.28 3.53
C LYS A 57 -13.25 18.65 3.67
N HIS A 58 -14.08 19.05 2.71
CA HIS A 58 -14.83 20.30 2.78
C HIS A 58 -16.05 20.22 3.71
N ARG A 59 -16.49 19.00 4.05
CA ARG A 59 -17.63 18.78 4.95
C ARG A 59 -17.31 18.99 6.43
N PHE A 60 -16.03 18.92 6.79
CA PHE A 60 -15.59 19.03 8.18
C PHE A 60 -14.73 20.29 8.40
N PRO A 61 -14.99 21.08 9.45
CA PRO A 61 -14.12 22.20 9.79
C PRO A 61 -12.75 21.69 10.24
N LYS A 62 -11.66 22.42 9.93
CA LYS A 62 -10.31 22.04 10.34
C LYS A 62 -10.15 21.85 11.86
N ALA A 63 -10.99 22.50 12.65
CA ALA A 63 -11.01 22.39 14.11
C ALA A 63 -11.29 20.96 14.61
N VAL A 64 -11.99 20.11 13.84
CA VAL A 64 -12.25 18.72 14.23
C VAL A 64 -11.15 17.74 13.79
N ALA A 65 -10.09 18.21 13.11
CA ALA A 65 -8.99 17.37 12.65
C ALA A 65 -8.35 16.49 13.75
N PRO A 66 -8.16 16.96 15.01
CA PRO A 66 -7.60 16.13 16.08
C PRO A 66 -8.46 14.94 16.51
N LEU A 67 -9.75 14.91 16.12
CA LEU A 67 -10.67 13.80 16.43
C LEU A 67 -10.52 12.63 15.44
N PHE A 68 -9.84 12.84 14.31
CA PHE A 68 -9.64 11.80 13.30
C PHE A 68 -8.38 10.98 13.59
N ILE A 69 -8.49 9.66 13.42
CA ILE A 69 -7.38 8.71 13.52
C ILE A 69 -6.26 9.05 12.51
N SER A 70 -6.62 9.63 11.36
CA SER A 70 -5.70 10.12 10.35
C SER A 70 -6.06 11.54 9.95
N ASP A 71 -5.07 12.44 9.93
CA ASP A 71 -5.29 13.83 9.54
C ASP A 71 -5.89 13.92 8.11
N PRO A 72 -7.16 14.34 7.98
CA PRO A 72 -7.85 14.38 6.71
C PRO A 72 -7.29 15.47 5.80
N PHE A 73 -6.64 16.51 6.35
CA PHE A 73 -6.12 17.66 5.59
C PHE A 73 -4.67 17.49 5.13
N LYS A 74 -3.93 16.54 5.70
CA LYS A 74 -2.56 16.24 5.27
C LYS A 74 -2.54 15.72 3.83
N LYS A 75 -1.75 16.32 2.95
CA LYS A 75 -1.45 15.74 1.64
C LYS A 75 -0.77 14.39 1.89
N LYS A 76 -1.30 13.31 1.30
CA LYS A 76 -0.64 12.00 1.31
C LYS A 76 0.71 12.18 0.61
N PHE A 77 1.78 12.29 1.40
CA PHE A 77 3.13 12.27 0.85
C PHE A 77 3.29 10.93 0.14
N ILE A 78 3.63 11.00 -1.15
CA ILE A 78 3.81 9.83 -1.99
C ILE A 78 4.95 9.03 -1.35
N ASN A 79 4.63 7.82 -0.90
CA ASN A 79 5.53 6.94 -0.18
C ASN A 79 6.76 6.56 -1.03
N LEU A 80 7.80 7.39 -1.03
CA LEU A 80 9.13 7.04 -1.55
C LEU A 80 9.80 5.92 -0.72
N PHE A 81 9.19 5.54 0.41
CA PHE A 81 9.57 4.42 1.28
C PHE A 81 8.48 3.34 1.33
N SER A 82 7.73 3.13 0.25
CA SER A 82 6.76 2.02 0.18
C SER A 82 7.48 0.69 0.35
N THR A 83 7.32 0.08 1.53
CA THR A 83 7.74 -1.31 1.84
C THR A 83 6.76 -2.36 1.30
N HIS A 84 5.75 -1.92 0.54
CA HIS A 84 4.76 -2.75 -0.12
C HIS A 84 4.74 -2.45 -1.63
N PRO A 85 4.42 -3.45 -2.47
CA PRO A 85 4.19 -3.22 -3.89
C PRO A 85 3.01 -2.28 -4.05
N SER A 86 2.98 -1.56 -5.18
CA SER A 86 1.86 -0.68 -5.47
C SER A 86 0.55 -1.48 -5.43
N ILE A 87 -0.52 -0.84 -4.96
CA ILE A 87 -1.85 -1.49 -4.93
C ILE A 87 -2.27 -1.90 -6.36
N ASP A 88 -1.84 -1.14 -7.37
CA ASP A 88 -2.13 -1.40 -8.78
C ASP A 88 -1.47 -2.67 -9.31
N ASP A 89 -0.22 -2.94 -8.93
CA ASP A 89 0.47 -4.18 -9.29
C ASP A 89 -0.21 -5.40 -8.69
N ARG A 90 -0.73 -5.26 -7.46
CA ARG A 90 -1.47 -6.32 -6.75
C ARG A 90 -2.80 -6.61 -7.44
N ILE A 91 -3.57 -5.56 -7.77
CA ILE A 91 -4.84 -5.67 -8.50
C ILE A 91 -4.60 -6.37 -9.85
N SER A 92 -3.62 -5.90 -10.62
CA SER A 92 -3.29 -6.47 -11.94
C SER A 92 -2.92 -7.95 -11.86
N LYS A 93 -2.27 -8.38 -10.77
CA LYS A 93 -1.89 -9.79 -10.59
C LYS A 93 -3.08 -10.66 -10.20
N LEU A 94 -4.02 -10.13 -9.42
CA LEU A 94 -5.25 -10.82 -9.01
C LEU A 94 -6.26 -10.94 -10.15
N GLU A 95 -6.32 -9.96 -11.04
CA GLU A 95 -7.19 -10.01 -12.24
C GLU A 95 -6.70 -11.03 -13.29
N ARG A 96 -5.43 -11.44 -13.20
CA ARG A 96 -4.83 -12.47 -14.07
C ARG A 96 -4.91 -13.88 -13.49
N MET A 97 -5.44 -14.05 -12.27
CA MET A 97 -5.63 -15.34 -11.59
C MET A 97 -7.02 -15.90 -11.85
#